data_AF-A0AAW5YZ21-F1
#
_entry.id   AF-A0AAW5YZ21-F1
#
_cell.length_a   1.000
_cell.length_b   1.000
_cell.length_c   1.000
_cell.angle_alpha   90.00
_cell.angle_beta   90.00
_cell.angle_gamma   90.00
#
_symmetry.space_group_name_H-M   'P 1'
#
loop_
_entity.id
_entity.type
_entity.pdbx_description
1 polymer ?
#
loop_
_entity_poly.entity_id
_entity_poly.type
_entity_poly.pdbx_seq_one_letter_code
_entity_poly.pdbx_strand_id
1 'polypeptide(L)'
;DLGAVCFHSKKPAFQEIELYYQLIMFNVVNRIISLCRVADAHRRWPHEIDFKEAANVVHRYYTTSMKDDPKQMIEEIEAYHHPVRKGRKYPRPLRFQGSVSLNYRIS
;
A
#
# COMPACT_ATOMS: atom_id res chain seq x y z
N ASP A 1 1.16 3.18 -5.46
CA ASP A 1 2.17 2.83 -6.48
C ASP A 1 3.56 3.16 -5.98
N LEU A 2 4.48 2.19 -6.01
CA LEU A 2 5.92 2.37 -5.74
C LEU A 2 6.72 2.71 -7.01
N GLY A 3 6.03 3.08 -8.09
CA GLY A 3 6.70 3.52 -9.30
C GLY A 3 7.21 4.94 -9.11
N ALA A 4 8.51 5.16 -9.27
CA ALA A 4 9.16 6.47 -9.41
C ALA A 4 8.75 7.18 -10.73
N VAL A 5 7.48 7.05 -11.11
CA VAL A 5 6.92 7.44 -12.40
C VAL A 5 6.22 8.79 -12.30
N CYS A 6 5.67 9.12 -11.12
CA CYS A 6 4.93 10.35 -10.87
C CYS A 6 5.37 11.00 -9.55
N PHE A 7 6.47 11.75 -9.59
CA PHE A 7 6.82 12.68 -8.50
C PHE A 7 6.00 13.96 -8.59
N HIS A 8 5.58 14.50 -7.46
CA HIS A 8 4.85 15.76 -7.38
C HIS A 8 5.81 16.94 -7.63
N SER A 9 7.03 16.85 -7.11
CA SER A 9 8.04 17.87 -7.29
C SER A 9 8.85 17.70 -8.58
N LYS A 10 9.21 18.84 -9.16
CA LYS A 10 10.17 18.93 -10.28
C LYS A 10 11.61 19.15 -9.82
N LYS A 11 11.83 19.47 -8.53
CA LYS A 11 13.18 19.71 -7.98
C LYS A 11 13.82 18.38 -7.55
N PRO A 12 15.04 18.05 -8.01
CA PRO A 12 15.68 16.76 -7.71
C PRO A 12 15.76 16.42 -6.21
N ALA A 13 16.14 17.39 -5.38
CA ALA A 13 16.22 17.19 -3.92
C ALA A 13 14.88 16.79 -3.29
N PHE A 14 13.76 17.27 -3.83
CA PHE A 14 12.43 16.91 -3.33
C PHE A 14 11.95 15.58 -3.91
N GLN A 15 12.34 15.23 -5.14
CA GLN A 15 12.06 13.92 -5.72
C GLN A 15 12.73 12.80 -4.92
N GLU A 16 13.96 13.04 -4.46
CA GLU A 16 14.68 12.10 -3.59
C GLU A 16 13.92 11.87 -2.26
N ILE A 17 13.46 12.95 -1.63
CA ILE A 17 12.65 12.85 -0.40
C ILE A 17 11.33 12.11 -0.66
N GLU A 18 10.65 12.39 -1.77
CA GLU A 18 9.42 11.69 -2.15
C GLU A 18 9.66 10.18 -2.35
N LEU A 19 10.78 9.80 -2.96
CA LEU A 19 11.16 8.40 -3.12
C LEU A 19 11.36 7.70 -1.76
N TYR A 20 12.12 8.32 -0.86
CA TYR A 20 12.30 7.77 0.49
C TYR A 20 10.99 7.70 1.26
N TYR A 21 10.14 8.72 1.15
CA TYR A 21 8.81 8.72 1.76
C TYR A 21 7.96 7.53 1.30
N GLN A 22 7.92 7.25 -0.01
CA GLN A 22 7.19 6.11 -0.55
C GLN A 22 7.71 4.77 -0.02
N LEU A 23 9.03 4.59 0.06
CA LEU A 23 9.66 3.38 0.61
C LEU A 23 9.37 3.20 2.10
N ILE A 24 9.47 4.28 2.88
CA ILE A 24 9.17 4.27 4.31
C ILE A 24 7.70 3.91 4.53
N MET A 25 6.78 4.58 3.83
CA MET A 25 5.34 4.31 3.95
C MET A 25 5.01 2.86 3.57
N PHE A 26 5.62 2.31 2.53
CA PHE A 26 5.46 0.91 2.16
C PHE A 26 5.84 -0.04 3.31
N ASN A 27 7.02 0.18 3.92
CA ASN A 27 7.50 -0.65 5.02
C ASN A 27 6.63 -0.51 6.28
N VAL A 28 6.19 0.72 6.58
CA VAL A 28 5.28 0.99 7.71
C VAL A 28 3.95 0.28 7.51
N VAL A 29 3.32 0.42 6.34
CA VAL A 29 2.05 -0.23 6.03
C VAL A 29 2.18 -1.75 6.11
N ASN A 30 3.23 -2.34 5.52
CA ASN A 30 3.47 -3.78 5.64
C ASN A 30 3.64 -4.24 7.10
N ARG A 31 4.36 -3.45 7.91
CA ARG A 31 4.52 -3.77 9.34
C ARG A 31 3.18 -3.71 10.08
N ILE A 32 2.33 -2.74 9.79
CA ILE A 32 0.99 -2.63 10.40
C ILE A 32 0.11 -3.82 9.96
N ILE A 33 0.06 -4.13 8.66
CA ILE A 33 -0.68 -5.28 8.12
C ILE A 33 -0.26 -6.59 8.81
N SER A 34 1.03 -6.77 9.12
CA SER A 34 1.51 -7.97 9.83
C SER A 34 0.99 -8.12 11.27
N LEU A 35 0.49 -7.03 11.87
CA LEU A 35 -0.10 -7.02 13.21
C LEU A 35 -1.62 -7.23 13.17
N CYS A 36 -2.27 -6.86 12.06
CA CYS A 36 -3.70 -7.05 11.84
C CYS A 36 -4.05 -8.55 11.73
N ARG A 37 -5.24 -8.92 12.20
CA ARG A 37 -5.74 -10.29 12.15
C ARG A 37 -7.05 -10.34 11.37
N VAL A 38 -7.10 -11.14 10.31
CA VAL A 38 -8.36 -11.42 9.61
C VAL A 38 -8.99 -12.66 10.23
N ALA A 39 -10.21 -12.52 10.76
CA ALA A 39 -10.93 -13.63 11.37
C ALA A 39 -11.37 -14.66 10.30
N ASP A 40 -10.68 -15.82 10.26
CA ASP A 40 -10.89 -16.86 9.25
C ASP A 40 -11.87 -17.97 9.67
N ALA A 41 -12.33 -17.99 10.92
CA ALA A 41 -12.93 -19.17 11.57
C ALA A 41 -14.10 -19.84 10.82
N HIS A 42 -14.79 -19.14 9.90
CA HIS A 42 -15.98 -19.65 9.21
C HIS A 42 -15.99 -19.39 7.69
N ARG A 43 -14.83 -19.10 7.09
CA ARG A 43 -14.75 -18.63 5.69
C ARG A 43 -14.28 -19.73 4.75
N ARG A 44 -14.93 -19.83 3.58
CA ARG A 44 -14.59 -20.82 2.52
C ARG A 44 -13.17 -20.63 1.96
N TRP A 45 -12.65 -19.41 2.00
CA TRP A 45 -11.36 -19.04 1.41
C TRP A 45 -10.52 -18.26 2.43
N PRO A 46 -9.18 -18.38 2.40
CA PRO A 46 -8.32 -17.48 3.15
C PRO A 46 -8.51 -16.05 2.65
N HIS A 47 -8.47 -15.08 3.55
CA HIS A 47 -8.57 -13.68 3.21
C HIS A 47 -7.24 -12.97 3.42
N GLU A 48 -7.02 -11.94 2.62
CA GLU A 48 -5.83 -11.09 2.70
C GLU A 48 -6.30 -9.64 2.75
N ILE A 49 -5.59 -8.82 3.51
CA ILE A 49 -5.89 -7.40 3.67
C ILE A 49 -5.61 -6.68 2.34
N ASP A 50 -6.49 -5.77 1.95
CA ASP A 50 -6.26 -4.92 0.78
C ASP A 50 -5.17 -3.90 1.09
N PHE A 51 -3.98 -4.11 0.51
CA PHE A 51 -2.84 -3.23 0.73
C PHE A 51 -3.12 -1.78 0.36
N LYS A 52 -3.90 -1.53 -0.71
CA LYS A 52 -4.18 -0.17 -1.17
C LYS A 52 -5.02 0.58 -0.14
N GLU A 53 -6.07 -0.06 0.37
CA GLU A 53 -6.93 0.55 1.38
C GLU A 53 -6.19 0.70 2.71
N ALA A 54 -5.40 -0.30 3.11
CA ALA A 54 -4.53 -0.18 4.29
C ALA A 54 -3.56 1.01 4.17
N ALA A 55 -2.94 1.21 3.01
CA ALA A 55 -2.06 2.35 2.76
C ALA A 55 -2.79 3.69 2.87
N ASN A 56 -4.03 3.79 2.36
CA ASN A 56 -4.85 5.00 2.47
C ASN A 56 -5.20 5.32 3.93
N VAL A 57 -5.61 4.31 4.70
CA VAL A 57 -5.96 4.45 6.12
C VAL A 57 -4.75 4.91 6.93
N VAL A 58 -3.60 4.24 6.75
CA VAL A 58 -2.35 4.60 7.44
C VAL A 58 -1.87 5.99 7.05
N HIS A 59 -1.93 6.34 5.76
CA HIS A 59 -1.58 7.68 5.30
C HIS A 59 -2.47 8.74 5.98
N ARG A 60 -3.80 8.55 5.93
CA ARG A 60 -4.77 9.45 6.56
C ARG A 60 -4.50 9.62 8.04
N TYR A 61 -4.20 8.52 8.75
CA TYR A 61 -3.86 8.52 10.17
C TYR A 61 -2.68 9.43 10.48
N TYR A 62 -1.60 9.35 9.71
CA TYR A 62 -0.40 10.17 9.94
C TYR A 62 -0.53 11.62 9.45
N THR A 63 -1.44 11.91 8.51
CA THR A 63 -1.63 13.27 7.99
C THR A 63 -2.70 14.08 8.71
N THR A 64 -3.58 13.44 9.50
CA THR A 64 -4.69 14.13 10.18
C THR A 64 -4.25 14.65 11.55
N SER A 65 -4.60 15.90 11.87
CA SER A 65 -4.20 16.56 13.13
C SER A 65 -4.90 16.01 14.38
N MET A 66 -6.09 15.42 14.22
CA MET A 66 -6.73 14.62 15.28
C MET A 66 -6.22 13.19 15.16
N LYS A 67 -5.41 12.77 16.14
CA LYS A 67 -4.96 11.39 16.22
C LYS A 67 -6.12 10.55 16.75
N ASP A 68 -6.77 9.82 15.85
CA ASP A 68 -7.67 8.74 16.24
C ASP A 68 -6.88 7.70 17.06
N ASP A 69 -7.58 6.90 17.87
CA ASP A 69 -6.94 5.82 18.63
C ASP A 69 -6.30 4.83 17.63
N PRO A 70 -5.01 4.46 17.76
CA PRO A 70 -4.38 3.45 16.91
C PRO A 70 -5.18 2.16 16.75
N LYS A 71 -6.01 1.80 17.75
CA LYS A 71 -6.90 0.64 17.67
C LYS A 71 -7.97 0.79 16.58
N GLN A 72 -8.59 1.97 16.46
CA GLN A 72 -9.60 2.24 15.44
C GLN A 72 -9.01 2.12 14.03
N MET A 73 -7.78 2.58 13.85
CA MET A 73 -7.04 2.42 12.59
C MET A 73 -6.86 0.93 12.25
N ILE A 74 -6.48 0.10 13.22
CA ILE A 74 -6.29 -1.35 13.01
C ILE A 74 -7.62 -2.03 12.67
N GLU A 75 -8.69 -1.71 13.41
CA GLU A 75 -10.04 -2.23 13.16
C GLU A 75 -10.54 -1.85 11.75
N GLU A 76 -10.27 -0.63 11.30
CA GLU A 76 -10.60 -0.19 9.95
C GLU A 76 -9.82 -0.97 8.88
N ILE A 77 -8.52 -1.19 9.09
CA ILE A 77 -7.69 -1.99 8.16
C ILE A 77 -8.19 -3.44 8.11
N GLU A 78 -8.54 -4.03 9.25
CA GLU A 78 -9.06 -5.39 9.31
C GLU A 78 -10.39 -5.55 8.57
N ALA A 79 -11.19 -4.49 8.44
CA ALA A 79 -12.43 -4.51 7.66
C ALA A 79 -12.18 -4.61 6.14
N TYR A 80 -11.09 -4.04 5.63
CA TYR A 80 -10.73 -4.06 4.21
C TYR A 80 -9.90 -5.30 3.84
N HIS A 81 -10.56 -6.41 3.54
CA HIS A 81 -9.91 -7.65 3.10
C HIS A 81 -10.67 -8.32 1.96
N HIS A 82 -9.96 -9.15 1.19
CA HIS A 82 -10.52 -9.87 0.04
C HIS A 82 -10.17 -11.36 0.06
N PRO A 83 -11.02 -12.23 -0.50
CA PRO A 83 -10.75 -13.67 -0.57
C PRO A 83 -9.65 -14.01 -1.58
N VAL A 84 -8.65 -14.77 -1.14
CA VAL A 84 -7.60 -15.35 -1.99
C VAL A 84 -8.06 -16.71 -2.50
N ARG A 85 -8.54 -16.72 -3.75
CA ARG A 85 -9.06 -17.93 -4.42
C ARG A 85 -7.96 -18.60 -5.23
N LYS A 86 -7.54 -19.81 -4.83
CA LYS A 86 -6.64 -20.66 -5.64
C LYS A 86 -7.39 -21.21 -6.86
N GLY A 87 -6.72 -21.29 -8.02
CA GLY A 87 -7.27 -21.94 -9.21
C GLY A 87 -8.41 -21.17 -9.92
N ARG A 88 -8.29 -19.84 -10.08
CA ARG A 88 -9.26 -19.09 -10.89
C ARG A 88 -9.31 -19.64 -12.32
N LYS A 89 -10.52 -19.92 -12.83
CA LYS A 89 -10.75 -20.34 -14.23
C LYS A 89 -10.09 -19.38 -15.23
N TYR A 90 -10.08 -18.09 -14.91
CA TYR A 90 -9.35 -17.06 -15.62
C TYR A 90 -8.34 -16.41 -14.65
N PRO A 91 -7.06 -16.83 -14.65
CA PRO A 91 -6.05 -16.16 -13.85
C PRO A 91 -5.85 -14.73 -14.38
N ARG A 92 -5.61 -13.77 -13.48
CA ARG A 92 -5.13 -12.45 -13.91
C ARG A 92 -3.64 -12.60 -14.23
N PRO A 93 -3.20 -12.52 -15.50
CA PRO A 93 -1.79 -12.60 -15.80
C PRO A 93 -1.10 -11.38 -15.17
N LEU A 94 -0.20 -11.62 -14.22
CA LEU A 94 0.75 -10.61 -13.78
C LEU A 94 1.69 -10.36 -14.96
N ARG A 95 1.37 -9.35 -15.75
CA ARG A 95 2.29 -8.87 -16.78
C ARG A 95 3.41 -8.15 -16.06
N PHE A 96 4.65 -8.58 -16.31
CA PHE A 96 5.81 -7.82 -15.90
C PHE A 96 5.69 -6.42 -16.51
N GLN A 97 5.59 -5.39 -15.67
CA GLN A 97 5.79 -4.02 -16.10
C GLN A 97 7.29 -3.74 -16.01
N GLY A 98 7.92 -3.46 -17.15
CA GLY A 98 9.32 -3.08 -17.19
C GLY A 98 9.59 -1.83 -16.37
N SER A 99 10.83 -1.68 -15.91
CA SER A 99 11.27 -0.43 -15.28
C SER A 99 11.08 0.71 -16.28
N VAL A 100 10.28 1.71 -15.91
CA VAL A 100 10.20 2.97 -16.65
C VAL A 100 11.37 3.82 -16.17
N SER A 101 12.45 3.85 -16.95
CA SER A 101 13.63 4.65 -16.63
C SER A 101 13.30 6.15 -16.66
N LEU A 102 13.83 6.89 -15.69
CA LEU A 102 13.78 8.35 -15.68
C LEU A 102 14.51 8.90 -16.91
N ASN A 103 13.76 9.51 -17.84
CA ASN A 103 14.37 10.32 -18.89
C ASN A 103 14.74 11.68 -18.28
N TYR A 104 15.94 11.80 -17.72
CA TYR A 104 16.47 13.11 -17.30
C TYR A 104 16.72 13.95 -18.57
N ARG A 105 16.01 15.06 -18.72
CA ARG A 105 16.37 16.09 -19.70
C ARG A 105 17.42 17.00 -19.06
N ILE A 106 18.63 16.96 -19.59
CA ILE A 106 19.65 17.97 -19.34
C ILE A 106 19.25 19.19 -20.16
N SER A 107 18.91 20.30 -19.49
CA SER A 107 18.71 21.61 -20.10
C SER A 107 19.87 22.52 -19.77
#